data_AF-A0A350RGD4-F1
#
_entry.id   AF-A0A350RGD4-F1
#
_cell.length_a   1.000
_cell.length_b   1.000
_cell.length_c   1.000
_cell.angle_alpha   90.00
_cell.angle_beta   90.00
_cell.angle_gamma   90.00
#
_symmetry.space_group_name_H-M   'P 1'
#
loop_
_entity.id
_entity.type
_entity.pdbx_description
1 polymer ?
#
loop_
_entity_poly.entity_id
_entity_poly.type
_entity_poly.pdbx_seq_one_letter_code
_entity_poly.pdbx_strand_id
1 'polypeptide(L)'
;YGSVSTGHKSGNFNGVGGPPEEREFDDEGTISYELGLKSSLLDSTLRLNLAAFSSEIEDYQFQAQNPVFGTFVSNDGKAEVSGMDLQLEAVPLDYLTLTAGLLYMNEYKITEGPR
;
A
#
# COMPACT_ATOMS: atom_id res chain seq x y z
N TYR A 1 -10.94 -16.16 2.46
CA TYR A 1 -9.58 -16.31 2.99
C TYR A 1 -9.22 -15.04 3.72
N GLY A 2 -8.28 -15.10 4.65
CA GLY A 2 -7.70 -13.91 5.28
C GLY A 2 -6.18 -14.06 5.31
N SER A 3 -5.47 -12.96 5.18
CA SER A 3 -4.00 -12.94 5.22
C SER A 3 -3.49 -11.73 5.98
N VAL A 4 -2.37 -11.93 6.65
CA VAL A 4 -1.56 -10.89 7.25
C VAL A 4 -0.15 -11.04 6.70
N SER A 5 0.44 -9.95 6.25
CA SER A 5 1.78 -9.94 5.68
C SER A 5 2.54 -8.72 6.18
N THR A 6 3.85 -8.89 6.35
CA THR A 6 4.76 -7.80 6.71
C THR A 6 5.77 -7.58 5.58
N GLY A 7 6.15 -6.32 5.38
CA GLY A 7 7.21 -5.89 4.48
C GLY A 7 8.13 -4.90 5.17
N HIS A 8 9.34 -4.76 4.63
CA HIS A 8 10.24 -3.69 5.05
C HIS A 8 10.94 -3.11 3.83
N LYS A 9 11.27 -1.83 3.91
CA LYS A 9 12.17 -1.14 2.99
C LYS A 9 13.36 -0.66 3.83
N SER A 10 14.56 -1.09 3.46
CA SER A 10 15.76 -0.77 4.23
C SER A 10 16.04 0.73 4.29
N GLY A 11 16.56 1.16 5.42
CA GLY A 11 17.17 2.46 5.64
C GLY A 11 18.43 2.65 4.82
N ASN A 12 18.93 3.88 4.80
CA ASN A 12 20.14 4.24 4.07
C ASN A 12 20.77 5.51 4.65
N PHE A 13 21.72 6.09 3.91
CA PHE A 13 22.47 7.26 4.29
C PHE A 13 22.01 8.49 3.50
N ASN A 14 21.83 9.60 4.20
CA ASN A 14 21.74 10.94 3.64
C ASN A 14 23.14 11.53 3.39
N GLY A 15 23.18 12.67 2.69
CA GLY A 15 24.43 13.39 2.46
C GLY A 15 25.06 13.97 3.74
N VAL A 16 26.34 14.29 3.68
CA VAL A 16 27.10 14.82 4.84
C VAL A 16 26.82 16.30 5.18
N GLY A 17 25.92 16.95 4.45
CA GLY A 17 25.60 18.37 4.63
C GLY A 17 24.84 18.68 5.92
N GLY A 18 24.10 17.70 6.46
CA GLY A 18 23.33 17.82 7.70
C GLY A 18 24.09 17.40 8.98
N PRO A 19 23.45 17.55 10.15
CA PRO A 19 24.01 17.08 11.42
C PRO A 19 24.23 15.57 11.39
N PRO A 20 25.20 15.03 12.16
CA PRO A 20 25.51 13.60 12.15
C PRO A 20 24.30 12.70 12.41
N GLU A 21 23.36 13.12 13.27
CA GLU A 21 22.13 12.37 13.56
C GLU A 21 21.17 12.20 12.37
N GLU A 22 21.23 13.05 11.35
CA GLU A 22 20.34 12.98 10.17
C GLU A 22 21.02 12.32 8.95
N ARG A 23 22.26 11.84 9.11
CA ARG A 23 23.03 11.20 8.02
C ARG A 23 22.62 9.77 7.75
N GLU A 24 21.88 9.16 8.66
CA GLU A 24 21.31 7.84 8.55
C GLU A 24 19.80 7.97 8.74
N PHE A 25 19.05 7.11 8.07
CA PHE A 25 17.60 7.02 8.23
C PHE A 25 17.22 5.54 8.29
N ASP A 26 16.17 5.25 9.06
CA ASP A 26 15.81 3.91 9.49
C ASP A 26 15.00 3.14 8.42
N ASP A 27 14.83 1.84 8.66
CA ASP A 27 13.97 0.98 7.87
C ASP A 27 12.50 1.44 7.97
N GLU A 28 11.80 1.44 6.84
CA GLU A 28 10.35 1.62 6.79
C GLU A 28 9.66 0.26 6.91
N GLY A 29 8.70 0.16 7.82
CA GLY A 29 7.93 -1.06 8.08
C GLY A 29 6.55 -1.00 7.43
N THR A 30 6.04 -2.14 6.96
CA THR A 30 4.65 -2.24 6.49
C THR A 30 4.01 -3.50 7.04
N ILE A 31 2.78 -3.36 7.52
CA ILE A 31 1.90 -4.49 7.83
C ILE A 31 0.62 -4.35 7.01
N SER A 32 0.23 -5.43 6.34
CA SER A 32 -0.96 -5.49 5.50
C SER A 32 -1.89 -6.60 5.97
N TYR A 33 -3.15 -6.25 6.09
CA TYR A 33 -4.27 -7.12 6.40
C TYR A 33 -5.18 -7.22 5.18
N GLU A 34 -5.53 -8.43 4.76
CA GLU A 34 -6.47 -8.65 3.67
C GLU A 34 -7.50 -9.69 4.08
N LEU A 35 -8.77 -9.40 3.77
CA LEU A 35 -9.87 -10.34 3.89
C LEU A 35 -10.55 -10.45 2.52
N GLY A 36 -10.54 -11.65 1.95
CA GLY A 36 -11.01 -11.87 0.59
C GLY A 36 -11.97 -13.04 0.44
N LEU A 37 -12.80 -12.94 -0.58
CA LEU A 37 -13.73 -13.94 -1.07
C LEU A 37 -13.37 -14.22 -2.53
N LYS A 38 -13.17 -15.50 -2.86
CA LYS A 38 -13.07 -15.97 -4.25
C LYS A 38 -14.18 -16.97 -4.47
N SER A 39 -14.97 -16.76 -5.51
CA SER A 39 -16.15 -17.56 -5.80
C SER A 39 -16.22 -17.93 -7.27
N SER A 40 -16.62 -19.17 -7.54
CA SER A 40 -16.95 -19.68 -8.86
C SER A 40 -18.39 -20.20 -8.82
N LEU A 41 -19.26 -19.61 -9.62
CA LEU A 41 -20.70 -19.83 -9.63
C LEU A 41 -21.15 -20.25 -11.03
N LEU A 42 -22.39 -20.74 -11.15
CA LEU A 42 -23.03 -21.08 -12.43
C LEU A 42 -22.17 -22.02 -13.28
N ASP A 43 -21.76 -23.16 -12.71
CA ASP A 43 -20.86 -24.13 -13.35
C ASP A 43 -19.55 -23.51 -13.87
N SER A 44 -19.00 -22.56 -13.10
CA SER A 44 -17.78 -21.80 -13.39
C SER A 44 -17.85 -20.85 -14.59
N THR A 45 -19.07 -20.48 -15.01
CA THR A 45 -19.29 -19.41 -16.00
C THR A 45 -19.33 -18.01 -15.38
N LEU A 46 -19.40 -17.90 -14.06
CA LEU A 46 -19.30 -16.63 -13.33
C LEU A 46 -18.25 -16.74 -12.22
N ARG A 47 -17.20 -15.92 -12.30
CA ARG A 47 -16.21 -15.74 -11.25
C ARG A 47 -16.39 -14.38 -10.61
N LEU A 48 -16.44 -14.37 -9.28
CA LEU A 48 -16.51 -13.15 -8.47
C LEU A 48 -15.41 -13.21 -7.41
N ASN A 49 -14.53 -12.21 -7.45
CA ASN A 49 -13.52 -11.99 -6.43
C ASN A 49 -13.81 -10.66 -5.74
N LEU A 50 -13.75 -10.65 -4.42
CA LEU A 50 -13.88 -9.44 -3.61
C LEU A 50 -12.82 -9.48 -2.53
N ALA A 51 -12.08 -8.40 -2.33
CA ALA A 51 -11.12 -8.26 -1.25
C ALA A 51 -11.30 -6.91 -0.57
N ALA A 52 -11.22 -6.91 0.76
CA ALA A 52 -11.01 -5.71 1.55
C ALA A 52 -9.58 -5.76 2.09
N PHE A 53 -8.87 -4.65 2.00
CA PHE A 53 -7.48 -4.56 2.43
C PHE A 53 -7.25 -3.32 3.28
N SER A 54 -6.32 -3.43 4.24
CA SER A 54 -5.77 -2.31 4.99
C SER A 54 -4.28 -2.52 5.17
N SER A 55 -3.49 -1.49 4.92
CA SER A 55 -2.04 -1.49 5.11
C SER A 55 -1.62 -0.29 5.92
N GLU A 56 -0.84 -0.54 6.95
CA GLU A 56 -0.23 0.48 7.81
C GLU A 56 1.27 0.49 7.52
N ILE A 57 1.79 1.68 7.23
CA ILE A 57 3.20 1.93 6.96
C ILE A 57 3.72 2.82 8.08
N GLU A 58 4.70 2.28 8.82
CA GLU A 58 5.39 2.95 9.92
C GLU A 58 6.77 3.40 9.46
N ASP A 59 7.27 4.48 10.09
CA ASP A 59 8.57 5.07 9.78
C ASP A 59 8.74 5.33 8.28
N TYR A 60 7.70 5.91 7.66
CA TYR A 60 7.64 6.13 6.22
C TYR A 60 8.76 7.05 5.76
N GLN A 61 9.60 6.54 4.87
CA GLN A 61 10.74 7.25 4.30
C GLN A 61 10.25 8.24 3.25
N PHE A 62 10.13 9.50 3.61
CA PHE A 62 9.76 10.57 2.69
C PHE A 62 10.92 11.53 2.46
N GLN A 63 10.93 12.14 1.28
CA GLN A 63 11.94 13.12 0.90
C GLN A 63 11.55 14.52 1.39
N ALA A 64 12.38 15.07 2.26
CA ALA A 64 12.24 16.40 2.87
C ALA A 64 13.25 17.40 2.30
N GLN A 65 12.93 18.68 2.40
CA GLN A 65 13.84 19.77 2.00
C GLN A 65 14.31 20.54 3.23
N ASN A 66 15.62 20.60 3.45
CA ASN A 66 16.22 21.50 4.42
C ASN A 66 16.78 22.76 3.73
N PRO A 67 16.54 23.97 4.27
CA PRO A 67 17.08 25.21 3.70
C PRO A 67 18.60 25.33 3.72
N VAL A 68 19.29 24.62 4.62
CA VAL A 68 20.72 24.77 4.87
C VAL A 68 21.56 23.79 4.06
N PHE A 69 21.16 22.52 4.04
CA PHE A 69 21.97 21.44 3.44
C PHE A 69 21.26 20.67 2.33
N GLY A 70 20.09 21.12 1.90
CA GLY A 70 19.41 20.58 0.73
C GLY A 70 18.44 19.47 1.07
N THR A 71 18.24 18.58 0.10
CA THR A 71 17.25 17.51 0.20
C THR A 71 17.79 16.33 1.01
N PHE A 72 16.97 15.76 1.88
CA PHE A 72 17.30 14.61 2.71
C PHE A 72 16.07 13.70 2.87
N VAL A 73 16.26 12.47 3.33
CA VAL A 73 15.18 11.52 3.64
C VAL A 73 14.97 11.48 5.15
N SER A 74 13.72 11.48 5.59
CA SER A 74 13.35 11.30 7.00
C SER A 74 12.27 10.23 7.15
N ASN A 75 12.22 9.59 8.32
CA ASN A 75 11.24 8.57 8.72
C ASN A 75 10.09 9.13 9.59
N ASP A 76 9.79 10.43 9.51
CA ASP A 76 8.74 11.05 10.34
C ASP A 76 7.31 10.77 9.85
N GLY A 77 7.16 9.98 8.79
CA GLY A 77 5.90 9.72 8.14
C GLY A 77 5.19 8.50 8.72
N LYS A 78 3.86 8.56 8.81
CA LYS A 78 3.02 7.34 8.86
C LYS A 78 2.03 7.38 7.72
N ALA A 79 1.80 6.26 7.06
CA ALA A 79 0.83 6.19 5.97
C ALA A 79 -0.11 5.01 6.17
N GLU A 80 -1.41 5.25 6.00
CA GLU A 80 -2.43 4.21 6.02
C GLU A 80 -3.13 4.16 4.67
N VAL A 81 -3.27 2.95 4.14
CA VAL A 81 -3.91 2.66 2.85
C VAL A 81 -4.96 1.57 3.04
N SER A 82 -6.23 1.92 2.86
CA SER A 82 -7.33 0.96 2.98
C SER A 82 -8.35 1.09 1.85
N GLY A 83 -8.96 -0.03 1.48
CA GLY A 83 -9.88 -0.08 0.37
C GLY A 83 -10.51 -1.44 0.13
N MET A 84 -11.24 -1.51 -0.98
CA MET A 84 -11.92 -2.72 -1.45
C MET A 84 -11.71 -2.89 -2.95
N ASP A 85 -11.41 -4.10 -3.39
CA ASP A 85 -11.31 -4.49 -4.80
C ASP A 85 -12.38 -5.53 -5.12
N LEU A 86 -13.21 -5.26 -6.12
CA LEU A 86 -14.17 -6.19 -6.69
C LEU A 86 -13.79 -6.49 -8.14
N GLN A 87 -13.70 -7.77 -8.47
CA GLN A 87 -13.47 -8.26 -9.82
C GLN A 87 -14.53 -9.28 -10.20
N LEU A 88 -15.07 -9.12 -11.39
CA LEU A 88 -16.10 -9.99 -11.96
C LEU A 88 -15.66 -10.43 -13.36
N GLU A 89 -15.77 -11.73 -13.61
CA GLU A 89 -15.59 -12.32 -14.93
C GLU A 89 -16.79 -13.23 -15.20
N ALA A 90 -17.46 -13.04 -16.32
CA ALA A 90 -18.65 -13.80 -16.69
C ALA A 90 -18.57 -14.26 -18.15
N VAL A 91 -19.04 -15.48 -18.42
CA VAL A 91 -19.18 -16.04 -19.77
C VAL A 91 -20.66 -16.36 -20.00
N PRO A 92 -21.51 -15.35 -20.24
CA PRO A 92 -22.95 -15.55 -20.39
C PRO A 92 -23.35 -16.24 -21.70
N LEU A 93 -22.46 -16.27 -22.71
CA LEU A 93 -22.65 -16.90 -24.02
C LEU A 93 -21.32 -17.51 -24.47
N ASP A 94 -21.34 -18.53 -25.32
CA ASP A 94 -20.16 -19.31 -25.75
C ASP A 94 -19.04 -18.46 -26.40
N TYR A 95 -19.37 -17.27 -26.91
CA TYR A 95 -18.44 -16.38 -27.60
C TYR A 95 -18.34 -14.99 -26.97
N LEU A 96 -18.86 -14.82 -25.75
CA LEU A 96 -18.83 -13.55 -25.03
C LEU A 96 -18.24 -13.76 -23.63
N THR A 97 -17.11 -13.13 -23.37
CA THR A 97 -16.55 -13.00 -22.02
C THR A 97 -16.63 -11.53 -21.59
N LEU A 98 -17.26 -11.29 -20.45
CA LEU A 98 -17.36 -9.99 -19.82
C LEU A 98 -16.43 -9.95 -18.62
N THR A 99 -15.64 -8.88 -18.51
CA THR A 99 -14.82 -8.60 -17.34
C THR A 99 -15.14 -7.21 -16.81
N ALA A 100 -15.18 -7.08 -15.50
CA ALA A 100 -15.40 -5.83 -14.81
C ALA A 100 -14.54 -5.79 -13.55
N GLY A 101 -14.00 -4.61 -13.23
CA GLY A 101 -13.22 -4.38 -12.02
C GLY A 101 -13.62 -3.04 -11.41
N LEU A 102 -13.67 -3.00 -10.08
CA LEU A 102 -13.92 -1.79 -9.30
C LEU A 102 -12.99 -1.77 -8.08
N LEU A 103 -12.14 -0.76 -8.05
CA LEU A 103 -11.31 -0.43 -6.89
C LEU A 103 -11.89 0.79 -6.19
N TYR A 104 -12.20 0.62 -4.90
CA TYR A 104 -12.60 1.71 -4.03
C TYR A 104 -11.51 1.97 -2.98
N MET A 105 -11.04 3.20 -2.92
CA MET A 105 -10.05 3.65 -1.93
C MET A 105 -10.78 4.46 -0.85
N ASN A 106 -10.68 4.02 0.41
CA ASN A 106 -11.31 4.69 1.55
C ASN A 106 -10.32 5.65 2.22
N GLU A 107 -9.18 5.14 2.67
CA GLU A 107 -8.15 5.95 3.30
C GLU A 107 -6.84 5.87 2.55
N TYR A 108 -6.32 7.06 2.26
CA TYR A 108 -4.93 7.32 1.91
C TYR A 108 -4.55 8.56 2.71
N LYS A 109 -4.00 8.37 3.91
CA LYS A 109 -3.63 9.48 4.81
C LYS A 109 -2.19 9.32 5.25
N ILE A 110 -1.43 10.38 5.07
CA ILE A 110 -0.19 10.58 5.82
C ILE A 110 -0.63 11.07 7.20
N THR A 111 -0.62 10.18 8.19
CA THR A 111 -1.17 10.43 9.53
C THR A 111 -0.21 11.26 10.40
N GLU A 112 1.08 11.18 10.14
CA GLU A 112 2.13 12.01 10.74
C GLU A 112 3.14 12.40 9.65
N GLY A 113 3.70 13.60 9.76
CA GLY A 113 4.75 14.12 8.87
C GLY A 113 5.56 15.16 9.63
N PRO A 114 6.76 15.54 9.13
CA PRO A 114 7.67 16.40 9.87
C PRO A 114 7.01 17.78 10.10
N ARG A 115 7.33 18.37 11.25
CA ARG A 115 7.11 19.80 11.46
C ARG A 115 8.11 20.63 10.69
#